data_AF-A0A959Q1V8-F1
#
_entry.id   AF-A0A959Q1V8-F1
#
_cell.length_a   1.000
_cell.length_b   1.000
_cell.length_c   1.000
_cell.angle_alpha   90.00
_cell.angle_beta   90.00
_cell.angle_gamma   90.00
#
_symmetry.space_group_name_H-M   'P 1'
#
loop_
_entity.id
_entity.type
_entity.pdbx_description
1 polymer ?
#
loop_
_entity_poly.entity_id
_entity_poly.type
_entity_poly.pdbx_seq_one_letter_code
_entity_poly.pdbx_strand_id
1 'polypeptide(L)'
;MPRGFLILVCFSFIQAIHSQSIEVKLSPVMGMFNLLETLQGATGTSPTLRKQAEDQLPGEVWQQALQDYQNLRTEYQFIRDGYPPSRKVILSTRKLLMLAAAHASDLQDFQTRITGILPNQDMIKLIRILKTIEPYYLKIFWDPYRTVLENMQNEMTSRVPRILPLFKQAKAFYQTAWPESLPFIVNLYPIPALEGNTAATPYGNVLVCGFLTRHPGAAGHLESIIVHEMCHLLYEEQSQQVQNNIDTWFATESSPYRSFAYSYLDEGLATAIGNGWAEKELHGQLDTAQWYNDPTINGFAKALYPMIENYFSQNRVLDQPFVHQAVAAFAQSFPKSLFSFENLLNEVNVYVDDEDPVAIQQVMSTIRAHFIIRNAWAVSPITAGSSLDRLKNGLGTHLIIVDRNQPAVLTKINQEIPALRSMLNGLKITGETILTHLDEASGTTYIICILQQPDHLDRAMAQLAEHQYLDVEKPAIPIH
;
A
#
# COMPACT_ATOMS: atom_id res chain seq x y z
N MET A 1 5.87 -63.20 -49.20
CA MET A 1 6.45 -62.50 -48.02
C MET A 1 7.11 -61.24 -48.55
N PRO A 2 6.98 -60.04 -47.95
CA PRO A 2 6.72 -59.74 -46.54
C PRO A 2 5.44 -58.90 -46.28
N ARG A 3 4.91 -58.98 -45.05
CA ARG A 3 3.87 -58.09 -44.52
C ARG A 3 4.57 -56.95 -43.78
N GLY A 4 4.50 -55.74 -44.30
CA GLY A 4 4.86 -54.52 -43.58
C GLY A 4 3.67 -54.03 -42.78
N PHE A 5 3.72 -54.16 -41.45
CA PHE A 5 2.75 -53.60 -40.53
C PHE A 5 3.24 -52.19 -40.16
N LEU A 6 2.57 -51.16 -40.67
CA LEU A 6 2.83 -49.77 -40.30
C LEU A 6 2.06 -49.48 -39.02
N ILE A 7 2.75 -49.42 -37.87
CA ILE A 7 2.15 -48.97 -36.61
C ILE A 7 2.25 -47.44 -36.59
N LEU A 8 1.12 -46.77 -36.81
CA LEU A 8 0.97 -45.34 -36.59
C LEU A 8 0.77 -45.09 -35.09
N VAL A 9 1.82 -44.66 -34.40
CA VAL A 9 1.72 -44.21 -33.00
C VAL A 9 1.29 -42.75 -33.01
N CYS A 10 -0.02 -42.50 -32.81
CA CYS A 10 -0.54 -41.16 -32.56
C CYS A 10 -0.19 -40.73 -31.12
N PHE A 11 0.94 -40.03 -30.97
CA PHE A 11 1.22 -39.26 -29.76
C PHE A 11 0.23 -38.10 -29.66
N SER A 12 -0.84 -38.30 -28.89
CA SER A 12 -1.71 -37.21 -28.46
C SER A 12 -0.97 -36.46 -27.36
N PHE A 13 -0.27 -35.37 -27.72
CA PHE A 13 0.19 -34.40 -26.74
C PHE A 13 -1.06 -33.74 -26.16
N ILE A 14 -1.54 -34.26 -25.02
CA ILE A 14 -2.43 -33.50 -24.15
C ILE A 14 -1.56 -32.36 -23.61
N GLN A 15 -1.58 -31.22 -24.29
CA GLN A 15 -1.19 -29.98 -23.64
C GLN A 15 -2.14 -29.82 -22.47
N ALA A 16 -1.64 -30.04 -21.25
CA ALA A 16 -2.36 -29.64 -20.05
C ALA A 16 -2.61 -28.14 -20.20
N ILE A 17 -3.86 -27.77 -20.51
CA ILE A 17 -4.31 -26.40 -20.48
C ILE A 17 -4.18 -26.00 -19.00
N HIS A 18 -3.11 -25.29 -18.67
CA HIS A 18 -2.93 -24.75 -17.34
C HIS A 18 -3.99 -23.65 -17.20
N SER A 19 -5.00 -23.91 -16.36
CA SER A 19 -6.04 -22.94 -16.05
C SER A 19 -5.61 -22.12 -14.83
N GLN A 20 -5.91 -20.81 -14.82
CA GLN A 20 -5.75 -19.97 -13.64
C GLN A 20 -6.27 -20.67 -12.38
N SER A 21 -5.44 -20.73 -11.35
CA SER A 21 -5.76 -21.33 -10.06
C SER A 21 -5.50 -20.37 -8.90
N ILE A 22 -6.17 -20.65 -7.77
CA ILE A 22 -5.88 -20.08 -6.46
C ILE A 22 -5.50 -21.25 -5.55
N GLU A 23 -4.40 -21.11 -4.82
CA GLU A 23 -3.90 -22.13 -3.90
C GLU A 23 -3.90 -21.58 -2.47
N VAL A 24 -4.45 -22.33 -1.52
CA VAL A 24 -4.39 -21.98 -0.10
C VAL A 24 -3.30 -22.81 0.57
N LYS A 25 -2.34 -22.14 1.21
CA LYS A 25 -1.15 -22.77 1.79
C LYS A 25 -0.95 -22.36 3.24
N LEU A 26 -0.27 -23.25 3.95
CA LEU A 26 0.32 -23.01 5.26
C LEU A 26 1.85 -23.03 5.06
N SER A 27 2.56 -22.01 5.56
CA SER A 27 4.03 -22.02 5.58
C SER A 27 4.55 -21.57 6.95
N PRO A 28 5.14 -22.48 7.74
CA PRO A 28 5.82 -22.10 8.99
C PRO A 28 6.97 -21.12 8.74
N VAL A 29 7.68 -21.26 7.61
CA VAL A 29 8.79 -20.38 7.22
C VAL A 29 8.29 -18.95 7.03
N MET A 30 7.20 -18.79 6.28
CA MET A 30 6.55 -17.50 6.11
C MET A 30 6.05 -16.93 7.44
N GLY A 31 5.44 -17.78 8.27
CA GLY A 31 4.95 -17.40 9.58
C GLY A 31 6.04 -16.88 10.53
N MET A 32 7.22 -17.51 10.54
CA MET A 32 8.38 -17.05 11.30
C MET A 32 8.87 -15.68 10.81
N PHE A 33 8.98 -15.51 9.49
CA PHE A 33 9.42 -14.24 8.89
C PHE A 33 8.42 -13.13 9.20
N ASN A 34 7.12 -13.39 9.03
CA ASN A 34 6.06 -12.45 9.37
C ASN A 34 6.05 -12.09 10.86
N LEU A 35 6.39 -13.02 11.76
CA LEU A 35 6.52 -12.73 13.19
C LEU A 35 7.67 -11.76 13.49
N LEU A 36 8.83 -11.94 12.86
CA LEU A 36 9.96 -10.98 12.99
C LEU A 36 9.56 -9.59 12.50
N GLU A 37 8.92 -9.52 11.33
CA GLU A 37 8.37 -8.27 10.77
C GLU A 37 7.35 -7.61 11.72
N THR A 38 6.50 -8.41 12.34
CA THR A 38 5.48 -7.94 13.29
C THR A 38 6.14 -7.33 14.54
N LEU A 39 7.16 -7.99 15.09
CA LEU A 39 7.85 -7.55 16.31
C LEU A 39 8.70 -6.29 16.11
N GLN A 40 9.26 -6.08 14.92
CA GLN A 40 9.94 -4.81 14.61
C GLN A 40 8.97 -3.65 14.30
N GLY A 41 7.66 -3.91 14.29
CA GLY A 41 6.64 -2.91 13.98
C GLY A 41 6.55 -2.57 12.49
N ALA A 42 6.85 -3.52 11.60
CA ALA A 42 6.69 -3.30 10.18
C ALA A 42 5.23 -3.03 9.80
N THR A 43 5.03 -2.16 8.81
CA THR A 43 3.69 -1.91 8.24
C THR A 43 3.14 -3.18 7.57
N GLY A 44 1.81 -3.31 7.53
CA GLY A 44 1.14 -4.50 6.97
C GLY A 44 1.24 -5.74 7.87
N THR A 45 1.48 -5.57 9.18
CA THR A 45 1.49 -6.65 10.17
C THR A 45 0.39 -6.43 11.21
N SER A 46 -0.01 -7.49 11.92
CA SER A 46 -1.11 -7.43 12.89
C SER A 46 -0.62 -6.87 14.25
N PRO A 47 -1.19 -5.74 14.74
CA PRO A 47 -0.94 -5.27 16.10
C PRO A 47 -1.36 -6.28 17.18
N THR A 48 -2.40 -7.07 16.90
CA THR A 48 -2.85 -8.13 17.80
C THR A 48 -1.84 -9.26 17.87
N LEU A 49 -1.27 -9.70 16.74
CA LEU A 49 -0.18 -10.68 16.75
C LEU A 49 1.04 -10.14 17.51
N ARG A 50 1.40 -8.86 17.30
CA ARG A 50 2.50 -8.22 18.01
C ARG A 50 2.33 -8.32 19.52
N LYS A 51 1.16 -7.91 20.02
CA LYS A 51 0.82 -8.01 21.45
C LYS A 51 0.90 -9.45 21.95
N GLN A 52 0.32 -10.41 21.22
CA GLN A 52 0.38 -11.83 21.60
C GLN A 52 1.82 -12.36 21.65
N ALA A 53 2.70 -11.88 20.77
CA ALA A 53 4.09 -12.25 20.72
C ALA A 53 4.90 -11.65 21.87
N GLU A 54 4.75 -10.37 22.14
CA GLU A 54 5.41 -9.68 23.26
C GLU A 54 5.06 -10.32 24.61
N ASP A 55 3.83 -10.83 24.77
CA ASP A 55 3.36 -11.48 26.01
C ASP A 55 3.87 -12.93 26.20
N GLN A 56 4.14 -13.67 25.12
CA GLN A 56 4.39 -15.13 25.17
C GLN A 56 5.84 -15.53 24.89
N LEU A 57 6.63 -14.67 24.24
CA LEU A 57 7.99 -15.01 23.84
C LEU A 57 9.00 -14.84 24.99
N PRO A 58 9.92 -15.80 25.20
CA PRO A 58 10.95 -15.68 26.23
C PRO A 58 11.96 -14.57 25.92
N GLY A 59 12.23 -13.70 26.90
CA GLY A 59 12.95 -12.43 26.71
C GLY A 59 14.30 -12.53 25.99
N GLU A 60 15.29 -13.24 26.53
CA GLU A 60 16.69 -13.09 26.09
C GLU A 60 16.96 -13.60 24.67
N VAL A 61 16.53 -14.83 24.34
CA VAL A 61 16.78 -15.44 23.02
C VAL A 61 16.06 -14.68 21.90
N TRP A 62 14.82 -14.24 22.16
CA TRP A 62 14.05 -13.49 21.16
C TRP A 62 14.52 -12.05 21.00
N GLN A 63 14.87 -11.37 22.09
CA GLN A 63 15.43 -10.02 22.01
C GLN A 63 16.73 -10.01 21.20
N GLN A 64 17.61 -10.99 21.40
CA GLN A 64 18.82 -11.09 20.60
C GLN A 64 18.53 -11.39 19.13
N ALA A 65 17.62 -12.32 18.84
CA ALA A 65 17.24 -12.64 17.45
C ALA A 65 16.59 -11.44 16.73
N LEU A 66 15.74 -10.68 17.43
CA LEU A 66 15.12 -9.47 16.89
C LEU A 66 16.17 -8.37 16.68
N GLN A 67 17.09 -8.17 17.62
CA GLN A 67 18.18 -7.21 17.50
C GLN A 67 19.09 -7.55 16.32
N ASP A 68 19.44 -8.83 16.15
CA ASP A 68 20.23 -9.32 15.02
C ASP A 68 19.49 -9.10 13.69
N TYR A 69 18.17 -9.32 13.68
CA TYR A 69 17.32 -9.09 12.52
C TYR A 69 17.23 -7.61 12.14
N GLN A 70 17.02 -6.72 13.12
CA GLN A 70 16.99 -5.26 12.91
C GLN A 70 18.31 -4.71 12.37
N ASN A 71 19.43 -5.33 12.76
CA ASN A 71 20.76 -4.99 12.25
C ASN A 71 21.08 -5.62 10.89
N LEU A 72 20.21 -6.48 10.38
CA LEU A 72 20.38 -7.14 9.09
C LEU A 72 19.77 -6.28 7.97
N ARG A 73 20.59 -5.93 6.99
CA ARG A 73 20.08 -5.26 5.78
C ARG A 73 19.36 -6.26 4.88
N THR A 74 18.03 -6.31 4.99
CA THR A 74 17.16 -7.15 4.14
C THR A 74 16.57 -6.39 2.95
N GLU A 75 16.69 -5.06 2.94
CA GLU A 75 16.07 -4.19 1.94
C GLU A 75 17.09 -3.47 1.05
N TYR A 76 17.03 -3.84 -0.24
CA TYR A 76 17.61 -3.15 -1.37
C TYR A 76 16.48 -2.87 -2.35
N GLN A 77 16.33 -1.62 -2.74
CA GLN A 77 15.27 -1.17 -3.64
C GLN A 77 15.80 -1.06 -5.07
N PHE A 78 14.98 -1.44 -6.04
CA PHE A 78 15.27 -1.28 -7.45
C PHE A 78 14.00 -0.89 -8.21
N ILE A 79 14.18 -0.10 -9.27
CA ILE A 79 13.10 0.49 -10.07
C ILE A 79 12.93 -0.34 -11.34
N ARG A 80 11.68 -0.63 -11.70
CA ARG A 80 11.35 -1.22 -13.01
C ARG A 80 11.34 -0.11 -14.08
N ASP A 81 12.29 -0.16 -15.01
CA ASP A 81 12.37 0.81 -16.10
C ASP A 81 11.13 0.75 -17.02
N GLY A 82 10.74 1.92 -17.56
CA GLY A 82 9.67 2.05 -18.54
C GLY A 82 8.26 2.21 -17.95
N TYR A 83 8.05 1.91 -16.67
CA TYR A 83 6.78 2.16 -15.99
C TYR A 83 6.64 3.64 -15.62
N PRO A 84 5.40 4.18 -15.51
CA PRO A 84 5.20 5.58 -15.16
C PRO A 84 5.79 5.91 -13.76
N PRO A 85 6.47 7.06 -13.59
CA PRO A 85 7.04 7.45 -12.29
C PRO A 85 6.00 7.64 -11.17
N SER A 86 4.73 7.86 -11.51
CA SER A 86 3.64 8.03 -10.56
C SER A 86 3.20 6.70 -9.91
N ARG A 87 3.68 5.56 -10.42
CA ARG A 87 3.31 4.21 -9.98
C ARG A 87 4.29 3.68 -8.93
N LYS A 88 3.84 2.71 -8.12
CA LYS A 88 4.69 1.94 -7.21
C LYS A 88 5.62 1.00 -8.00
N VAL A 89 6.61 1.55 -8.69
CA VAL A 89 7.55 0.82 -9.55
C VAL A 89 8.74 0.23 -8.79
N ILE A 90 8.78 0.44 -7.48
CA ILE A 90 9.86 -0.01 -6.61
C ILE A 90 9.58 -1.45 -6.18
N LEU A 91 10.48 -2.35 -6.59
CA LEU A 91 10.63 -3.66 -5.99
C LEU A 91 11.71 -3.61 -4.92
N SER A 92 11.60 -4.51 -3.95
CA SER A 92 12.61 -4.66 -2.91
C SER A 92 13.01 -6.11 -2.73
N THR A 93 14.26 -6.34 -2.32
CA THR A 93 14.71 -7.67 -1.89
C THR A 93 13.86 -8.21 -0.75
N ARG A 94 13.32 -7.35 0.13
CA ARG A 94 12.36 -7.75 1.17
C ARG A 94 11.12 -8.43 0.57
N LYS A 95 10.51 -7.85 -0.48
CA LYS A 95 9.38 -8.51 -1.19
C LYS A 95 9.78 -9.88 -1.75
N LEU A 96 10.98 -10.00 -2.32
CA LEU A 96 11.47 -11.28 -2.87
C LEU A 96 11.73 -12.33 -1.78
N LEU A 97 12.25 -11.92 -0.61
CA LEU A 97 12.41 -12.80 0.55
C LEU A 97 11.06 -13.33 1.04
N MET A 98 10.05 -12.46 1.17
CA MET A 98 8.69 -12.87 1.58
C MET A 98 8.08 -13.85 0.58
N LEU A 99 8.22 -13.57 -0.72
CA LEU A 99 7.79 -14.49 -1.77
C LEU A 99 8.48 -15.86 -1.63
N ALA A 100 9.81 -15.87 -1.48
CA ALA A 100 10.57 -17.11 -1.31
C ALA A 100 10.14 -17.88 -0.04
N ALA A 101 9.87 -17.20 1.07
CA ALA A 101 9.43 -17.81 2.32
C ALA A 101 8.03 -18.44 2.20
N ALA A 102 7.10 -17.79 1.50
CA ALA A 102 5.77 -18.31 1.24
C ALA A 102 5.76 -19.56 0.36
N HIS A 103 6.76 -19.70 -0.52
CA HIS A 103 6.93 -20.86 -1.40
C HIS A 103 7.80 -21.97 -0.81
N ALA A 104 8.51 -21.71 0.29
CA ALA A 104 9.43 -22.66 0.88
C ALA A 104 8.71 -23.75 1.69
N SER A 105 9.16 -25.00 1.55
CA SER A 105 8.70 -26.11 2.41
C SER A 105 9.32 -26.07 3.81
N ASP A 106 10.54 -25.59 3.90
CA ASP A 106 11.37 -25.56 5.10
C ASP A 106 12.50 -24.54 4.96
N LEU A 107 13.31 -24.35 6.01
CA LEU A 107 14.41 -23.37 6.02
C LEU A 107 15.53 -23.71 5.04
N GLN A 108 15.70 -24.97 4.64
CA GLN A 108 16.72 -25.38 3.66
C GLN A 108 16.29 -25.04 2.23
N ASP A 109 15.02 -25.29 1.89
CA ASP A 109 14.43 -24.84 0.62
C ASP A 109 14.43 -23.31 0.56
N PHE A 110 14.04 -22.63 1.64
CA PHE A 110 14.11 -21.17 1.72
C PHE A 110 15.52 -20.64 1.47
N GLN A 111 16.53 -21.18 2.15
CA GLN A 111 17.94 -20.83 1.94
C GLN A 111 18.34 -20.97 0.47
N THR A 112 17.90 -22.04 -0.19
CA THR A 112 18.19 -22.28 -1.60
C THR A 112 17.54 -21.21 -2.48
N ARG A 113 16.26 -20.90 -2.25
CA ARG A 113 15.47 -19.92 -3.03
C ARG A 113 16.01 -18.50 -2.94
N ILE A 114 16.61 -18.12 -1.81
CA ILE A 114 17.12 -16.76 -1.60
C ILE A 114 18.58 -16.58 -2.05
N THR A 115 19.19 -17.61 -2.64
CA THR A 115 20.56 -17.54 -3.17
C THR A 115 20.66 -16.43 -4.21
N GLY A 116 21.54 -15.46 -3.97
CA GLY A 116 21.76 -14.31 -4.86
C GLY A 116 20.82 -13.12 -4.63
N ILE A 117 19.83 -13.23 -3.73
CA ILE A 117 18.98 -12.08 -3.33
C ILE A 117 19.71 -11.16 -2.35
N LEU A 118 20.40 -11.76 -1.37
CA LEU A 118 21.20 -11.06 -0.37
C LEU A 118 22.69 -11.41 -0.52
N PRO A 119 23.61 -10.55 -0.04
CA PRO A 119 24.99 -10.95 0.16
C PRO A 119 25.09 -12.22 1.00
N ASN A 120 26.00 -13.15 0.65
CA ASN A 120 26.10 -14.45 1.30
C ASN A 120 26.21 -14.37 2.83
N GLN A 121 26.94 -13.37 3.34
CA GLN A 121 27.08 -13.15 4.78
C GLN A 121 25.73 -12.85 5.45
N ASP A 122 24.91 -12.00 4.83
CA ASP A 122 23.62 -11.59 5.37
C ASP A 122 22.55 -12.67 5.17
N MET A 123 22.60 -13.41 4.06
CA MET A 123 21.80 -14.62 3.86
C MET A 123 22.07 -15.66 4.97
N ILE A 124 23.34 -15.95 5.29
CA ILE A 124 23.71 -16.90 6.34
C ILE A 124 23.22 -16.43 7.71
N LYS A 125 23.33 -15.12 8.01
CA LYS A 125 22.80 -14.54 9.25
C LYS A 125 21.28 -14.70 9.32
N LEU A 126 20.54 -14.38 8.24
CA LEU A 126 19.10 -14.54 8.18
C LEU A 126 18.66 -15.98 8.49
N ILE A 127 19.29 -16.96 7.84
CA ILE A 127 18.97 -18.37 8.07
C ILE A 127 19.30 -18.79 9.51
N ARG A 128 20.39 -18.26 10.11
CA ARG A 128 20.70 -18.52 11.52
C ARG A 128 19.64 -17.94 12.45
N ILE A 129 19.22 -16.70 12.22
CA ILE A 129 18.15 -16.05 12.99
C ILE A 129 16.88 -16.90 12.94
N LEU A 130 16.44 -17.29 11.74
CA LEU A 130 15.25 -18.13 11.55
C LEU A 130 15.36 -19.48 12.26
N LYS A 131 16.51 -20.16 12.18
CA LYS A 131 16.75 -21.42 12.90
C LYS A 131 16.72 -21.25 14.42
N THR A 132 17.22 -20.13 14.94
CA THR A 132 17.19 -19.83 16.37
C THR A 132 15.76 -19.68 16.89
N ILE A 133 14.89 -19.04 16.11
CA ILE A 133 13.51 -18.74 16.52
C ILE A 133 12.52 -19.87 16.23
N GLU A 134 12.82 -20.74 15.27
CA GLU A 134 11.96 -21.85 14.83
C GLU A 134 11.36 -22.69 15.97
N PRO A 135 12.13 -23.24 16.93
CA PRO A 135 11.54 -24.08 17.98
C PRO A 135 10.53 -23.32 18.85
N TYR A 136 10.71 -22.02 19.03
CA TYR A 136 9.79 -21.19 19.81
C TYR A 136 8.56 -20.81 19.00
N TYR A 137 8.73 -20.43 17.72
CA TYR A 137 7.61 -20.17 16.83
C TYR A 137 6.71 -21.38 16.73
N LEU A 138 7.29 -22.56 16.48
CA LEU A 138 6.53 -23.80 16.36
C LEU A 138 5.77 -24.11 17.64
N LYS A 139 6.44 -24.04 18.79
CA LYS A 139 5.84 -24.34 20.10
C LYS A 139 4.70 -23.39 20.50
N ILE A 140 4.79 -22.10 20.15
CA ILE A 140 3.88 -21.07 20.67
C ILE A 140 2.77 -20.75 19.65
N PHE A 141 3.13 -20.59 18.38
CA PHE A 141 2.22 -20.08 17.35
C PHE A 141 1.74 -21.14 16.38
N TRP A 142 2.51 -22.21 16.15
CA TRP A 142 2.17 -23.20 15.12
C TRP A 142 1.47 -24.43 15.69
N ASP A 143 2.19 -25.22 16.48
CA ASP A 143 1.75 -26.55 16.92
C ASP A 143 0.48 -26.51 17.79
N PRO A 144 0.29 -25.56 18.73
CA PRO A 144 -0.95 -25.46 19.49
C PRO A 144 -2.18 -25.18 18.63
N TYR A 145 -1.97 -24.61 17.43
CA TYR A 145 -3.03 -24.20 16.52
C TYR A 145 -3.07 -25.03 15.24
N ARG A 146 -2.30 -26.13 15.15
CA ARG A 146 -2.16 -26.94 13.93
C ARG A 146 -3.49 -27.42 13.36
N THR A 147 -4.35 -28.01 14.19
CA THR A 147 -5.68 -28.47 13.76
C THR A 147 -6.55 -27.30 13.27
N VAL A 148 -6.48 -26.14 13.92
CA VAL A 148 -7.23 -24.94 13.51
C VAL A 148 -6.70 -24.42 12.17
N LEU A 149 -5.39 -24.40 11.97
CA LEU A 149 -4.74 -24.02 10.71
C LEU A 149 -5.15 -24.94 9.56
N GLU A 150 -5.10 -26.25 9.76
CA GLU A 150 -5.48 -27.24 8.75
C GLU A 150 -6.97 -27.12 8.40
N ASN A 151 -7.84 -26.93 9.40
CA ASN A 151 -9.26 -26.69 9.17
C ASN A 151 -9.50 -25.40 8.37
N MET A 152 -8.82 -24.31 8.73
CA MET A 152 -8.91 -23.04 8.02
C MET A 152 -8.42 -23.17 6.57
N GLN A 153 -7.30 -23.86 6.35
CA GLN A 153 -6.79 -24.13 5.00
C GLN A 153 -7.82 -24.92 4.18
N ASN A 154 -8.40 -25.98 4.74
CA ASN A 154 -9.40 -26.79 4.06
C ASN A 154 -10.67 -26.00 3.77
N GLU A 155 -11.15 -25.22 4.73
CA GLU A 155 -12.34 -24.38 4.56
C GLU A 155 -12.13 -23.32 3.47
N MET A 156 -11.01 -22.60 3.50
CA MET A 156 -10.67 -21.63 2.46
C MET A 156 -10.45 -22.29 1.09
N THR A 157 -9.83 -23.46 1.04
CA THR A 157 -9.68 -24.24 -0.20
C THR A 157 -11.04 -24.60 -0.79
N SER A 158 -12.02 -24.96 0.04
CA SER A 158 -13.39 -25.24 -0.41
C SER A 158 -14.13 -24.02 -0.96
N ARG A 159 -13.69 -22.81 -0.59
CA ARG A 159 -14.26 -21.52 -1.03
C ARG A 159 -13.63 -21.00 -2.33
N VAL A 160 -12.44 -21.48 -2.71
CA VAL A 160 -11.75 -21.09 -3.95
C VAL A 160 -12.63 -21.13 -5.20
N PRO A 161 -13.50 -22.14 -5.44
CA PRO A 161 -14.38 -22.15 -6.61
C PRO A 161 -15.32 -20.94 -6.72
N ARG A 162 -15.66 -20.27 -5.61
CA ARG A 162 -16.47 -19.04 -5.57
C ARG A 162 -15.63 -17.79 -5.79
N ILE A 163 -14.37 -17.79 -5.34
CA ILE A 163 -13.44 -16.66 -5.45
C ILE A 163 -12.81 -16.59 -6.86
N LEU A 164 -12.49 -17.74 -7.47
CA LEU A 164 -11.79 -17.79 -8.75
C LEU A 164 -12.50 -17.06 -9.90
N PRO A 165 -13.84 -17.16 -10.07
CA PRO A 165 -14.55 -16.36 -11.05
C PRO A 165 -14.42 -14.84 -10.81
N LEU A 166 -14.43 -14.43 -9.54
CA LEU A 166 -14.29 -13.01 -9.15
C LEU A 166 -12.91 -12.48 -9.51
N PHE A 167 -11.87 -13.26 -9.21
CA PHE A 167 -10.50 -12.96 -9.62
C PHE A 167 -10.37 -12.82 -11.14
N LYS A 168 -10.98 -13.74 -11.91
CA LYS A 168 -10.94 -13.68 -13.39
C LYS A 168 -11.66 -12.45 -13.93
N GLN A 169 -12.81 -12.09 -13.37
CA GLN A 169 -13.54 -10.89 -13.77
C GLN A 169 -12.73 -9.63 -13.48
N ALA A 170 -12.17 -9.51 -12.28
CA ALA A 170 -11.31 -8.40 -11.90
C ALA A 170 -10.05 -8.34 -12.79
N LYS A 171 -9.38 -9.47 -13.05
CA LYS A 171 -8.22 -9.57 -13.94
C LYS A 171 -8.53 -9.02 -15.34
N ALA A 172 -9.67 -9.41 -15.90
CA ALA A 172 -10.12 -8.92 -17.20
C ALA A 172 -10.36 -7.40 -17.16
N PHE A 173 -11.07 -6.92 -16.13
CA PHE A 173 -11.33 -5.49 -15.94
C PHE A 173 -10.05 -4.67 -15.86
N TYR A 174 -9.09 -5.08 -15.02
CA TYR A 174 -7.81 -4.38 -14.87
C TYR A 174 -6.88 -4.52 -16.06
N GLN A 175 -7.15 -5.42 -17.01
CA GLN A 175 -6.25 -5.73 -18.14
C GLN A 175 -4.86 -6.19 -17.67
N THR A 176 -4.83 -7.00 -16.60
CA THR A 176 -3.59 -7.47 -15.97
C THR A 176 -2.92 -8.54 -16.82
N ALA A 177 -1.59 -8.45 -16.97
CA ALA A 177 -0.78 -9.43 -17.69
C ALA A 177 -0.47 -10.66 -16.83
N TRP A 178 -1.47 -11.23 -16.15
CA TRP A 178 -1.28 -12.38 -15.27
C TRP A 178 -1.29 -13.70 -16.04
N PRO A 179 -0.21 -14.50 -16.03
CA PRO A 179 -0.17 -15.76 -16.75
C PRO A 179 -1.18 -16.77 -16.18
N GLU A 180 -1.93 -17.46 -17.05
CA GLU A 180 -2.88 -18.52 -16.61
C GLU A 180 -2.19 -19.65 -15.84
N SER A 181 -0.90 -19.88 -16.09
CA SER A 181 -0.10 -20.88 -15.37
C SER A 181 0.42 -20.42 -14.01
N LEU A 182 0.29 -19.13 -13.67
CA LEU A 182 0.79 -18.57 -12.41
C LEU A 182 -0.35 -18.61 -11.37
N PRO A 183 -0.28 -19.46 -10.34
CA PRO A 183 -1.28 -19.49 -9.29
C PRO A 183 -1.23 -18.22 -8.45
N PHE A 184 -2.39 -17.79 -7.97
CA PHE A 184 -2.45 -16.86 -6.83
C PHE A 184 -2.41 -17.67 -5.53
N ILE A 185 -1.53 -17.33 -4.60
CA ILE A 185 -1.34 -18.11 -3.38
C ILE A 185 -1.84 -17.33 -2.18
N VAL A 186 -2.76 -17.90 -1.41
CA VAL A 186 -3.18 -17.39 -0.11
C VAL A 186 -2.41 -18.16 0.96
N ASN A 187 -1.43 -17.53 1.59
CA ASN A 187 -0.64 -18.11 2.67
C ASN A 187 -1.23 -17.70 4.02
N LEU A 188 -1.69 -18.66 4.81
CA LEU A 188 -2.36 -18.39 6.09
C LEU A 188 -1.39 -18.52 7.27
N TYR A 189 -1.49 -17.60 8.22
CA TYR A 189 -0.81 -17.71 9.51
C TYR A 189 -1.76 -17.45 10.69
N PRO A 190 -1.52 -18.07 11.86
CA PRO A 190 -2.41 -17.94 13.00
C PRO A 190 -2.14 -16.64 13.78
N ILE A 191 -3.21 -16.01 14.24
CA ILE A 191 -3.20 -14.98 15.28
C ILE A 191 -3.94 -15.55 16.51
N PRO A 192 -3.21 -15.92 17.58
CA PRO A 192 -3.74 -16.49 18.84
C PRO A 192 -4.75 -15.65 19.65
N ALA A 193 -5.83 -15.17 19.03
CA ALA A 193 -6.81 -14.30 19.67
C ALA A 193 -8.24 -14.61 19.22
N LEU A 194 -9.20 -14.16 20.02
CA LEU A 194 -10.64 -14.21 19.73
C LEU A 194 -11.09 -12.98 18.93
N GLU A 195 -10.57 -11.81 19.30
CA GLU A 195 -10.87 -10.51 18.70
C GLU A 195 -9.57 -9.72 18.53
N GLY A 196 -9.60 -8.74 17.64
CA GLY A 196 -8.46 -7.87 17.35
C GLY A 196 -8.32 -7.61 15.86
N ASN A 197 -7.18 -7.03 15.48
CA ASN A 197 -6.86 -6.67 14.11
C ASN A 197 -6.15 -7.82 13.41
N THR A 198 -6.64 -8.20 12.24
CA THR A 198 -5.94 -9.06 11.28
C THR A 198 -5.06 -8.21 10.35
N ALA A 199 -4.26 -8.87 9.53
CA ALA A 199 -3.53 -8.22 8.44
C ALA A 199 -3.50 -9.16 7.24
N ALA A 200 -3.68 -8.60 6.05
CA ALA A 200 -3.47 -9.26 4.78
C ALA A 200 -2.48 -8.41 3.99
N THR A 201 -1.38 -9.01 3.54
CA THR A 201 -0.32 -8.26 2.85
C THR A 201 0.14 -8.97 1.60
N PRO A 202 0.08 -8.31 0.43
CA PRO A 202 0.48 -8.90 -0.83
C PRO A 202 2.00 -8.85 -1.08
N TYR A 203 2.53 -9.92 -1.67
CA TYR A 203 3.92 -10.08 -2.10
C TYR A 203 3.96 -10.84 -3.44
N GLY A 204 3.95 -10.12 -4.56
CA GLY A 204 3.91 -10.73 -5.90
C GLY A 204 2.64 -11.55 -6.08
N ASN A 205 2.76 -12.84 -6.41
CA ASN A 205 1.59 -13.73 -6.53
C ASN A 205 1.12 -14.37 -5.22
N VAL A 206 1.65 -13.93 -4.08
CA VAL A 206 1.28 -14.42 -2.76
C VAL A 206 0.56 -13.32 -1.99
N LEU A 207 -0.52 -13.69 -1.31
CA LEU A 207 -1.15 -12.92 -0.26
C LEU A 207 -0.92 -13.61 1.09
N VAL A 208 -0.34 -12.92 2.05
CA VAL A 208 -0.09 -13.44 3.39
C VAL A 208 -1.18 -12.94 4.33
N CYS A 209 -2.03 -13.84 4.81
CA CYS A 209 -3.22 -13.52 5.61
C CYS A 209 -3.12 -14.06 7.02
N GLY A 210 -3.24 -13.17 8.00
CA GLY A 210 -3.41 -13.53 9.40
C GLY A 210 -4.88 -13.73 9.72
N PHE A 211 -5.22 -14.78 10.46
CA PHE A 211 -6.59 -15.01 10.94
C PHE A 211 -6.62 -15.27 12.44
N LEU A 212 -7.68 -14.79 13.09
CA LEU A 212 -7.91 -14.98 14.53
C LEU A 212 -8.31 -16.43 14.80
N THR A 213 -7.46 -17.19 15.49
CA THR A 213 -7.63 -18.65 15.64
C THR A 213 -8.85 -19.07 16.46
N ARG A 214 -9.48 -18.14 17.18
CA ARG A 214 -10.66 -18.41 18.02
C ARG A 214 -11.92 -17.69 17.52
N HIS A 215 -11.83 -16.89 16.45
CA HIS A 215 -12.95 -16.14 15.92
C HIS A 215 -13.87 -17.05 15.09
N PRO A 216 -15.18 -17.13 15.40
CA PRO A 216 -16.12 -17.92 14.61
C PRO A 216 -16.29 -17.31 13.21
N GLY A 217 -16.29 -18.14 12.17
CA GLY A 217 -16.54 -17.68 10.80
C GLY A 217 -15.37 -16.93 10.15
N ALA A 218 -14.15 -17.06 10.67
CA ALA A 218 -12.96 -16.38 10.16
C ALA A 218 -12.74 -16.58 8.64
N ALA A 219 -13.03 -17.76 8.10
CA ALA A 219 -12.92 -18.04 6.67
C ALA A 219 -13.88 -17.20 5.81
N GLY A 220 -15.13 -17.03 6.25
CA GLY A 220 -16.10 -16.19 5.55
C GLY A 220 -15.64 -14.73 5.49
N HIS A 221 -15.11 -14.22 6.61
CA HIS A 221 -14.57 -12.87 6.68
C HIS A 221 -13.37 -12.64 5.75
N LEU A 222 -12.55 -13.67 5.49
CA LEU A 222 -11.41 -13.55 4.58
C LEU A 222 -11.80 -13.52 3.09
N GLU A 223 -12.98 -13.99 2.67
CA GLU A 223 -13.29 -14.12 1.23
C GLU A 223 -13.24 -12.78 0.49
N SER A 224 -13.96 -11.76 0.97
CA SER A 224 -13.98 -10.43 0.36
C SER A 224 -12.66 -9.68 0.57
N ILE A 225 -12.00 -9.86 1.72
CA ILE A 225 -10.64 -9.33 1.97
C ILE A 225 -9.65 -9.89 0.94
N ILE A 226 -9.66 -11.19 0.67
CA ILE A 226 -8.76 -11.79 -0.33
C ILE A 226 -9.01 -11.18 -1.71
N VAL A 227 -10.28 -10.96 -2.09
CA VAL A 227 -10.61 -10.33 -3.38
C VAL A 227 -10.17 -8.86 -3.42
N HIS A 228 -10.33 -8.12 -2.33
CA HIS A 228 -9.81 -6.76 -2.18
C HIS A 228 -8.31 -6.71 -2.45
N GLU A 229 -7.54 -7.56 -1.77
CA GLU A 229 -6.08 -7.61 -1.93
C GLU A 229 -5.64 -8.12 -3.30
N MET A 230 -6.41 -9.01 -3.91
CA MET A 230 -6.22 -9.41 -5.31
C MET A 230 -6.34 -8.20 -6.24
N CYS A 231 -7.26 -7.26 -5.99
CA CYS A 231 -7.45 -6.08 -6.82
C CYS A 231 -6.22 -5.17 -6.81
N HIS A 232 -5.59 -4.95 -5.66
CA HIS A 232 -4.32 -4.22 -5.59
C HIS A 232 -3.24 -4.89 -6.43
N LEU A 233 -3.08 -6.21 -6.32
CA LEU A 233 -2.09 -6.95 -7.10
C LEU A 233 -2.37 -6.91 -8.60
N LEU A 234 -3.64 -7.04 -9.00
CA LEU A 234 -4.06 -6.95 -10.40
C LEU A 234 -3.84 -5.54 -10.97
N TYR A 235 -4.03 -4.50 -10.16
CA TYR A 235 -3.75 -3.12 -10.51
C TYR A 235 -2.24 -2.85 -10.66
N GLU A 236 -1.42 -3.37 -9.75
CA GLU A 236 0.05 -3.23 -9.82
C GLU A 236 0.66 -4.00 -11.01
N GLU A 237 0.10 -5.16 -11.37
CA GLU A 237 0.62 -6.04 -12.43
C GLU A 237 -0.05 -5.81 -13.82
N GLN A 238 -0.69 -4.64 -13.99
CA GLN A 238 -1.09 -4.14 -15.31
C GLN A 238 0.12 -4.03 -16.22
N SER A 239 -0.07 -4.29 -17.53
CA SER A 239 1.00 -4.06 -18.50
C SER A 239 1.48 -2.60 -18.47
N GLN A 240 2.75 -2.39 -18.81
CA GLN A 240 3.33 -1.06 -18.94
C GLN A 240 2.48 -0.12 -19.82
N GLN A 241 1.90 -0.64 -20.92
CA GLN A 241 1.03 0.14 -21.80
C GLN A 241 -0.26 0.58 -21.09
N VAL A 242 -0.93 -0.31 -20.36
CA VAL A 242 -2.16 0.00 -19.62
C VAL A 242 -1.90 1.04 -18.54
N GLN A 243 -0.81 0.90 -17.78
CA GLN A 243 -0.46 1.88 -16.74
C GLN A 243 -0.18 3.26 -17.36
N ASN A 244 0.60 3.33 -18.45
CA ASN A 244 0.84 4.58 -19.16
C ASN A 244 -0.44 5.22 -19.72
N ASN A 245 -1.38 4.40 -20.22
CA ASN A 245 -2.67 4.90 -20.70
C ASN A 245 -3.47 5.53 -19.56
N ILE A 246 -3.58 4.86 -18.41
CA ILE A 246 -4.31 5.38 -17.25
C ILE A 246 -3.68 6.70 -16.79
N ASP A 247 -2.36 6.76 -16.62
CA ASP A 247 -1.65 7.99 -16.28
C ASP A 247 -1.92 9.11 -17.28
N THR A 248 -1.92 8.80 -18.58
CA THR A 248 -2.22 9.76 -19.63
C THR A 248 -3.66 10.27 -19.54
N TRP A 249 -4.63 9.40 -19.27
CA TRP A 249 -6.03 9.78 -19.12
C TRP A 249 -6.23 10.72 -17.94
N PHE A 250 -5.57 10.47 -16.80
CA PHE A 250 -5.60 11.41 -15.67
C PHE A 250 -4.84 12.70 -15.95
N ALA A 251 -3.68 12.65 -16.62
CA ALA A 251 -2.89 13.84 -16.94
C ALA A 251 -3.59 14.78 -17.93
N THR A 252 -4.44 14.22 -18.81
CA THR A 252 -5.20 14.98 -19.83
C THR A 252 -6.61 15.34 -19.40
N GLU A 253 -7.11 14.82 -18.28
CA GLU A 253 -8.39 15.22 -17.69
C GLU A 253 -8.33 16.69 -17.24
N SER A 254 -9.34 17.48 -17.57
CA SER A 254 -9.40 18.92 -17.25
C SER A 254 -9.91 19.22 -15.84
N SER A 255 -10.62 18.28 -15.21
CA SER A 255 -11.19 18.46 -13.87
C SER A 255 -10.12 18.73 -12.81
N PRO A 256 -10.31 19.72 -11.92
CA PRO A 256 -9.37 19.98 -10.82
C PRO A 256 -9.31 18.83 -9.80
N TYR A 257 -10.29 17.91 -9.82
CA TYR A 257 -10.36 16.75 -8.91
C TYR A 257 -9.54 15.55 -9.39
N ARG A 258 -8.93 15.61 -10.58
CA ARG A 258 -8.24 14.47 -11.22
C ARG A 258 -7.13 13.86 -10.36
N SER A 259 -6.34 14.69 -9.68
CA SER A 259 -5.23 14.23 -8.83
C SER A 259 -5.71 13.50 -7.58
N PHE A 260 -6.80 13.97 -6.97
CA PHE A 260 -7.42 13.31 -5.82
C PHE A 260 -8.10 12.00 -6.22
N ALA A 261 -8.87 12.01 -7.30
CA ALA A 261 -9.47 10.78 -7.82
C ALA A 261 -8.40 9.74 -8.18
N TYR A 262 -7.28 10.18 -8.78
CA TYR A 262 -6.14 9.33 -9.10
C TYR A 262 -5.50 8.75 -7.84
N SER A 263 -5.24 9.58 -6.83
CA SER A 263 -4.61 9.12 -5.59
C SER A 263 -5.50 8.06 -4.91
N TYR A 264 -6.80 8.29 -4.78
CA TYR A 264 -7.70 7.31 -4.17
C TYR A 264 -8.14 6.15 -5.07
N LEU A 265 -7.72 6.10 -6.36
CA LEU A 265 -8.27 5.13 -7.32
C LEU A 265 -8.00 3.67 -6.94
N ASP A 266 -6.77 3.34 -6.55
CA ASP A 266 -6.36 1.96 -6.24
C ASP A 266 -7.20 1.38 -5.09
N GLU A 267 -7.21 2.08 -3.94
CA GLU A 267 -8.03 1.74 -2.77
C GLU A 267 -9.54 1.79 -3.06
N GLY A 268 -9.99 2.80 -3.81
CA GLY A 268 -11.40 2.96 -4.18
C GLY A 268 -11.89 1.79 -5.03
N LEU A 269 -11.09 1.34 -5.99
CA LEU A 269 -11.40 0.18 -6.83
C LEU A 269 -11.32 -1.13 -6.03
N ALA A 270 -10.26 -1.36 -5.26
CA ALA A 270 -10.12 -2.55 -4.42
C ALA A 270 -11.27 -2.68 -3.43
N THR A 271 -11.68 -1.57 -2.79
CA THR A 271 -12.83 -1.53 -1.89
C THR A 271 -14.14 -1.75 -2.64
N ALA A 272 -14.37 -1.09 -3.77
CA ALA A 272 -15.62 -1.25 -4.53
C ALA A 272 -15.78 -2.68 -5.08
N ILE A 273 -14.70 -3.30 -5.53
CA ILE A 273 -14.70 -4.64 -6.11
C ILE A 273 -14.69 -5.70 -4.99
N GLY A 274 -13.82 -5.61 -3.99
CA GLY A 274 -13.71 -6.60 -2.91
C GLY A 274 -14.85 -6.50 -1.90
N ASN A 275 -15.00 -5.36 -1.26
CA ASN A 275 -15.93 -5.16 -0.14
C ASN A 275 -17.36 -4.84 -0.60
N GLY A 276 -17.52 -4.38 -1.85
CA GLY A 276 -18.83 -4.10 -2.45
C GLY A 276 -19.30 -5.25 -3.35
N TRP A 277 -18.74 -5.35 -4.55
CA TRP A 277 -19.20 -6.31 -5.57
C TRP A 277 -18.99 -7.76 -5.18
N ALA A 278 -17.77 -8.15 -4.79
CA ALA A 278 -17.45 -9.53 -4.43
C ALA A 278 -18.18 -9.95 -3.15
N GLU A 279 -18.29 -9.08 -2.15
CA GLU A 279 -19.13 -9.31 -0.97
C GLU A 279 -20.58 -9.66 -1.38
N LYS A 280 -21.18 -8.89 -2.30
CA LYS A 280 -22.51 -9.19 -2.83
C LYS A 280 -22.57 -10.53 -3.59
N GLU A 281 -21.60 -10.81 -4.46
CA GLU A 281 -21.57 -12.07 -5.23
C GLU A 281 -21.36 -13.29 -4.33
N LEU A 282 -20.56 -13.15 -3.27
CA LEU A 282 -20.30 -14.21 -2.30
C LEU A 282 -21.51 -14.40 -1.38
N HIS A 283 -22.01 -13.34 -0.77
CA HIS A 283 -22.97 -13.43 0.33
C HIS A 283 -24.43 -13.16 -0.07
N GLY A 284 -24.68 -12.84 -1.35
CA GLY A 284 -26.01 -12.70 -1.94
C GLY A 284 -26.69 -11.35 -1.70
N GLN A 285 -26.09 -10.48 -0.90
CA GLN A 285 -26.60 -9.15 -0.59
C GLN A 285 -25.46 -8.16 -0.45
N LEU A 286 -25.72 -6.90 -0.84
CA LEU A 286 -24.76 -5.83 -0.66
C LEU A 286 -24.71 -5.43 0.82
N ASP A 287 -23.51 -5.33 1.38
CA ASP A 287 -23.36 -4.74 2.70
C ASP A 287 -23.71 -3.24 2.65
N THR A 288 -24.66 -2.84 3.49
CA THR A 288 -25.12 -1.44 3.60
C THR A 288 -24.26 -0.61 4.55
N ALA A 289 -23.46 -1.27 5.39
CA ALA A 289 -22.56 -0.64 6.34
C ALA A 289 -21.39 0.07 5.64
N GLN A 290 -20.44 0.56 6.44
CA GLN A 290 -19.19 1.09 5.89
C GLN A 290 -18.33 -0.06 5.35
N TRP A 291 -17.85 0.09 4.12
CA TRP A 291 -16.93 -0.87 3.49
C TRP A 291 -15.48 -0.62 3.90
N TYR A 292 -15.18 0.59 4.36
CA TYR A 292 -13.84 0.99 4.76
C TYR A 292 -13.92 2.07 5.86
N ASN A 293 -12.92 2.13 6.73
CA ASN A 293 -12.92 3.06 7.86
C ASN A 293 -12.61 4.50 7.45
N ASP A 294 -11.74 4.69 6.45
CA ASP A 294 -11.48 6.01 5.86
C ASP A 294 -12.73 6.51 5.11
N PRO A 295 -13.31 7.67 5.50
CA PRO A 295 -14.53 8.17 4.90
C PRO A 295 -14.40 8.48 3.40
N THR A 296 -13.23 8.92 2.95
CA THR A 296 -12.96 9.25 1.54
C THR A 296 -12.88 7.98 0.70
N ILE A 297 -12.15 6.96 1.16
CA ILE A 297 -12.07 5.65 0.48
C ILE A 297 -13.46 5.02 0.43
N ASN A 298 -14.17 4.96 1.56
CA ASN A 298 -15.51 4.38 1.63
C ASN A 298 -16.51 5.11 0.72
N GLY A 299 -16.52 6.45 0.75
CA GLY A 299 -17.41 7.23 -0.09
C GLY A 299 -17.08 7.09 -1.58
N PHE A 300 -15.79 7.11 -1.94
CA PHE A 300 -15.38 6.96 -3.33
C PHE A 300 -15.69 5.55 -3.86
N ALA A 301 -15.41 4.51 -3.07
CA ALA A 301 -15.73 3.13 -3.42
C ALA A 301 -17.23 2.92 -3.66
N LYS A 302 -18.08 3.48 -2.78
CA LYS A 302 -19.55 3.47 -2.98
C LYS A 302 -19.99 4.22 -4.22
N ALA A 303 -19.30 5.31 -4.59
CA ALA A 303 -19.56 6.04 -5.83
C ALA A 303 -19.11 5.28 -7.09
N LEU A 304 -18.01 4.51 -7.00
CA LEU A 304 -17.53 3.66 -8.08
C LEU A 304 -18.36 2.38 -8.28
N TYR A 305 -18.98 1.86 -7.22
CA TYR A 305 -19.67 0.57 -7.24
C TYR A 305 -20.70 0.40 -8.36
N PRO A 306 -21.65 1.34 -8.60
CA PRO A 306 -22.61 1.20 -9.72
C PRO A 306 -21.92 1.15 -11.09
N MET A 307 -20.79 1.87 -11.24
CA MET A 307 -19.99 1.82 -12.46
C MET A 307 -19.34 0.45 -12.63
N ILE A 308 -18.77 -0.11 -11.56
CA ILE A 308 -18.16 -1.45 -11.55
C ILE A 308 -19.20 -2.51 -11.93
N GLU A 309 -20.39 -2.50 -11.32
CA GLU A 309 -21.45 -3.45 -11.68
C GLU A 309 -21.81 -3.35 -13.17
N ASN A 310 -21.98 -2.14 -13.68
CA ASN A 310 -22.27 -1.92 -15.09
C ASN A 310 -21.14 -2.42 -16.00
N TYR A 311 -19.88 -2.13 -15.68
CA TYR A 311 -18.74 -2.62 -16.47
C TYR A 311 -18.64 -4.14 -16.45
N PHE A 312 -18.83 -4.76 -15.28
CA PHE A 312 -18.71 -6.20 -15.15
C PHE A 312 -19.84 -6.92 -15.88
N SER A 313 -21.08 -6.44 -15.78
CA SER A 313 -22.23 -7.03 -16.51
C SER A 313 -22.06 -6.99 -18.04
N GLN A 314 -21.24 -6.07 -18.55
CA GLN A 314 -20.94 -5.89 -19.96
C GLN A 314 -19.58 -6.44 -20.38
N ASN A 315 -18.83 -7.06 -19.45
CA ASN A 315 -17.44 -7.49 -19.65
C ASN A 315 -16.53 -6.37 -20.20
N ARG A 316 -16.76 -5.14 -19.75
CA ARG A 316 -15.93 -3.99 -20.10
C ARG A 316 -14.69 -3.96 -19.23
N VAL A 317 -13.64 -3.37 -19.79
CA VAL A 317 -12.34 -3.20 -19.13
C VAL A 317 -12.18 -1.76 -18.65
N LEU A 318 -11.25 -1.54 -17.72
CA LEU A 318 -10.84 -0.22 -17.27
C LEU A 318 -10.31 0.58 -18.46
N ASP A 319 -11.02 1.64 -18.83
CA ASP A 319 -10.77 2.44 -20.02
C ASP A 319 -10.87 3.95 -19.70
N GLN A 320 -10.62 4.79 -20.71
CA GLN A 320 -10.68 6.24 -20.55
C GLN A 320 -12.07 6.73 -20.09
N PRO A 321 -13.20 6.28 -20.69
CA PRO A 321 -14.52 6.61 -20.16
C PRO A 321 -14.71 6.28 -18.69
N PHE A 322 -14.19 5.14 -18.20
CA PHE A 322 -14.23 4.81 -16.77
C PHE A 322 -13.49 5.84 -15.94
N VAL A 323 -12.27 6.22 -16.35
CA VAL A 323 -11.46 7.23 -15.64
C VAL A 323 -12.17 8.57 -15.54
N HIS A 324 -12.72 9.09 -16.64
CA HIS A 324 -13.45 10.36 -16.60
C HIS A 324 -14.66 10.30 -15.68
N GLN A 325 -15.41 9.19 -15.71
CA GLN A 325 -16.55 8.98 -14.81
C GLN A 325 -16.12 8.84 -13.35
N ALA A 326 -14.98 8.20 -13.07
CA ALA A 326 -14.42 8.08 -11.73
C ALA A 326 -14.03 9.45 -11.17
N VAL A 327 -13.41 10.32 -11.99
CA VAL A 327 -13.09 11.70 -11.60
C VAL A 327 -14.36 12.50 -11.31
N ALA A 328 -15.39 12.37 -12.15
CA ALA A 328 -16.67 13.03 -11.93
C ALA A 328 -17.37 12.53 -10.64
N ALA A 329 -17.36 11.21 -10.40
CA ALA A 329 -17.92 10.59 -9.20
C ALA A 329 -17.19 11.07 -7.93
N PHE A 330 -15.86 11.21 -7.99
CA PHE A 330 -15.08 11.77 -6.90
C PHE A 330 -15.46 13.24 -6.65
N ALA A 331 -15.50 14.07 -7.70
CA ALA A 331 -15.86 15.49 -7.58
C ALA A 331 -17.25 15.70 -6.99
N GLN A 332 -18.22 14.86 -7.37
CA GLN A 332 -19.58 14.90 -6.84
C GLN A 332 -19.63 14.47 -5.37
N SER A 333 -18.85 13.46 -4.99
CA SER A 333 -18.85 12.92 -3.62
C SER A 333 -18.07 13.80 -2.64
N PHE A 334 -17.03 14.47 -3.13
CA PHE A 334 -16.11 15.27 -2.31
C PHE A 334 -15.85 16.65 -2.93
N PRO A 335 -16.88 17.49 -3.13
CA PRO A 335 -16.71 18.79 -3.81
C PRO A 335 -15.74 19.73 -3.07
N LYS A 336 -15.53 19.52 -1.76
CA LYS A 336 -14.59 20.30 -0.95
C LYS A 336 -13.18 19.72 -0.90
N SER A 337 -12.88 18.60 -1.57
CA SER A 337 -11.56 17.95 -1.49
C SER A 337 -10.41 18.83 -1.96
N LEU A 338 -10.67 19.79 -2.88
CA LEU A 338 -9.68 20.77 -3.34
C LEU A 338 -9.15 21.65 -2.20
N PHE A 339 -9.95 21.79 -1.15
CA PHE A 339 -9.65 22.65 -0.02
C PHE A 339 -9.42 21.86 1.27
N SER A 340 -9.91 20.63 1.40
CA SER A 340 -9.76 19.85 2.63
C SER A 340 -8.29 19.49 2.90
N PHE A 341 -7.78 19.86 4.08
CA PHE A 341 -6.42 19.50 4.48
C PHE A 341 -6.24 17.98 4.63
N GLU A 342 -7.30 17.24 4.96
CA GLU A 342 -7.26 15.78 5.01
C GLU A 342 -6.97 15.19 3.63
N ASN A 343 -7.63 15.70 2.58
CA ASN A 343 -7.39 15.27 1.20
C ASN A 343 -6.05 15.78 0.65
N LEU A 344 -5.68 17.03 0.96
CA LEU A 344 -4.45 17.67 0.49
C LEU A 344 -3.21 16.98 1.08
N LEU A 345 -3.25 16.61 2.36
CA LEU A 345 -2.10 16.00 3.04
C LEU A 345 -2.03 14.47 2.87
N ASN A 346 -3.04 13.85 2.25
CA ASN A 346 -3.03 12.39 2.01
C ASN A 346 -1.86 11.94 1.12
N GLU A 347 -1.44 12.77 0.16
CA GLU A 347 -0.27 12.56 -0.70
C GLU A 347 0.56 13.84 -0.80
N VAL A 348 1.62 13.93 0.02
CA VAL A 348 2.33 15.19 0.28
C VAL A 348 3.85 15.09 0.13
N ASN A 349 4.44 16.10 -0.50
CA ASN A 349 5.88 16.32 -0.45
C ASN A 349 6.20 17.21 0.75
N VAL A 350 6.98 16.70 1.70
CA VAL A 350 7.35 17.41 2.94
C VAL A 350 8.77 17.93 2.81
N TYR A 351 8.93 19.25 2.75
CA TYR A 351 10.20 19.93 2.60
C TYR A 351 10.69 20.38 3.97
N VAL A 352 11.90 19.97 4.33
CA VAL A 352 12.56 20.31 5.60
C VAL A 352 14.00 20.74 5.35
N ASP A 353 14.54 21.58 6.23
CA ASP A 353 15.95 22.05 6.16
C ASP A 353 16.83 21.25 7.15
N ASP A 354 16.53 19.97 7.33
CA ASP A 354 17.27 19.04 8.20
C ASP A 354 17.70 17.81 7.42
N GLU A 355 18.97 17.45 7.50
CA GLU A 355 19.55 16.30 6.79
C GLU A 355 19.71 15.06 7.70
N ASP A 356 19.46 15.19 9.02
CA ASP A 356 19.46 14.07 9.95
C ASP A 356 18.21 13.18 9.71
N PRO A 357 18.37 11.90 9.32
CA PRO A 357 17.25 10.99 9.11
C PRO A 357 16.34 10.85 10.33
N VAL A 358 16.87 10.94 11.55
CA VAL A 358 16.08 10.84 12.79
C VAL A 358 15.17 12.06 12.94
N ALA A 359 15.70 13.26 12.70
CA ALA A 359 14.93 14.50 12.75
C ALA A 359 13.85 14.54 11.67
N ILE A 360 14.17 14.12 10.44
CA ILE A 360 13.20 13.98 9.34
C ILE A 360 12.08 13.01 9.72
N GLN A 361 12.43 11.84 10.27
CA GLN A 361 11.43 10.85 10.70
C GLN A 361 10.54 11.39 11.82
N GLN A 362 11.08 12.20 12.73
CA GLN A 362 10.29 12.85 13.77
C GLN A 362 9.28 13.82 13.18
N VAL A 363 9.69 14.68 12.23
CA VAL A 363 8.78 15.56 11.48
C VAL A 363 7.65 14.76 10.84
N MET A 364 8.00 13.69 10.12
CA MET A 364 7.01 12.84 9.46
C MET A 364 6.04 12.20 10.46
N SER A 365 6.53 11.78 11.62
CA SER A 365 5.72 11.17 12.69
C SER A 365 4.76 12.19 13.29
N THR A 366 5.21 13.43 13.51
CA THR A 366 4.36 14.53 13.99
C THR A 366 3.22 14.83 13.02
N ILE A 367 3.49 14.96 11.72
CA ILE A 367 2.42 15.24 10.74
C ILE A 367 1.40 14.08 10.70
N ARG A 368 1.89 12.83 10.72
CA ARG A 368 1.04 11.61 10.73
C ARG A 368 0.20 11.44 12.00
N ALA A 369 0.53 12.14 13.08
CA ALA A 369 -0.29 12.13 14.30
C ALA A 369 -1.60 12.91 14.14
N HIS A 370 -1.65 13.85 13.19
CA HIS A 370 -2.80 14.75 12.96
C HIS A 370 -3.56 14.45 11.68
N PHE A 371 -2.91 13.85 10.68
CA PHE A 371 -3.50 13.59 9.36
C PHE A 371 -3.33 12.14 8.93
N ILE A 372 -4.33 11.61 8.22
CA ILE A 372 -4.24 10.33 7.53
C ILE A 372 -3.40 10.54 6.27
N ILE A 373 -2.14 10.14 6.32
CA ILE A 373 -1.18 10.29 5.22
C ILE A 373 -0.86 8.94 4.64
N ARG A 374 -1.40 8.65 3.46
CA ARG A 374 -1.08 7.42 2.73
C ARG A 374 0.33 7.47 2.16
N ASN A 375 0.70 8.60 1.57
CA ASN A 375 1.99 8.73 0.93
C ASN A 375 2.63 10.08 1.26
N ALA A 376 3.90 10.04 1.65
CA ALA A 376 4.66 11.27 1.82
C ALA A 376 6.14 11.06 1.56
N TRP A 377 6.74 12.07 0.95
CA TRP A 377 8.15 12.10 0.63
C TRP A 377 8.82 13.26 1.34
N ALA A 378 9.79 12.94 2.19
CA ALA A 378 10.68 13.95 2.72
C ALA A 378 11.64 14.43 1.62
N VAL A 379 11.81 15.75 1.54
CA VAL A 379 12.73 16.41 0.62
C VAL A 379 13.60 17.36 1.44
N SER A 380 14.91 17.14 1.41
CA SER A 380 15.87 17.91 2.20
C SER A 380 17.24 18.00 1.48
N PRO A 381 17.96 19.13 1.63
CA PRO A 381 17.50 20.38 2.22
C PRO A 381 16.55 21.14 1.27
N ILE A 382 15.72 22.04 1.80
CA ILE A 382 14.72 22.80 1.03
C ILE A 382 15.38 23.57 -0.12
N THR A 383 16.55 24.13 0.15
CA THR A 383 17.25 25.05 -0.76
C THR A 383 18.14 24.37 -1.80
N ALA A 384 18.24 23.03 -1.80
CA ALA A 384 18.96 22.30 -2.85
C ALA A 384 18.27 22.49 -4.21
N GLY A 385 19.07 22.56 -5.28
CA GLY A 385 18.55 22.79 -6.65
C GLY A 385 17.50 21.75 -7.07
N SER A 386 17.76 20.47 -6.81
CA SER A 386 16.82 19.38 -7.07
C SER A 386 15.52 19.49 -6.25
N SER A 387 15.60 19.94 -4.99
CA SER A 387 14.44 20.18 -4.14
C SER A 387 13.58 21.31 -4.70
N LEU A 388 14.20 22.42 -5.10
CA LEU A 388 13.51 23.57 -5.69
C LEU A 388 12.90 23.24 -7.05
N ASP A 389 13.58 22.46 -7.88
CA ASP A 389 13.03 21.96 -9.14
C ASP A 389 11.79 21.08 -8.92
N ARG A 390 11.82 20.21 -7.89
CA ARG A 390 10.65 19.42 -7.50
C ARG A 390 9.54 20.29 -6.93
N LEU A 391 9.86 21.33 -6.16
CA LEU A 391 8.88 22.24 -5.58
C LEU A 391 8.18 23.09 -6.66
N LYS A 392 8.93 23.44 -7.72
CA LYS A 392 8.45 24.24 -8.84
C LYS A 392 7.60 23.45 -9.83
N ASN A 393 8.00 22.20 -10.12
CA ASN A 393 7.41 21.40 -11.20
C ASN A 393 6.63 20.18 -10.69
N GLY A 394 6.70 19.87 -9.41
CA GLY A 394 6.02 18.74 -8.80
C GLY A 394 4.53 19.01 -8.64
N LEU A 395 3.72 18.00 -8.94
CA LEU A 395 2.27 18.03 -8.77
C LEU A 395 1.87 17.68 -7.33
N GLY A 396 0.64 18.04 -6.96
CA GLY A 396 0.04 17.69 -5.67
C GLY A 396 0.28 18.73 -4.60
N THR A 397 0.39 18.29 -3.35
CA THR A 397 0.57 19.18 -2.20
C THR A 397 2.02 19.21 -1.73
N HIS A 398 2.53 20.41 -1.47
CA HIS A 398 3.85 20.67 -0.92
C HIS A 398 3.71 21.30 0.46
N LEU A 399 4.13 20.58 1.50
CA LEU A 399 4.22 21.08 2.87
C LEU A 399 5.67 21.47 3.15
N ILE A 400 5.92 22.77 3.35
CA ILE A 400 7.24 23.35 3.56
C ILE A 400 7.37 23.77 5.01
N ILE A 401 8.28 23.16 5.75
CA ILE A 401 8.53 23.45 7.16
C ILE A 401 9.77 24.34 7.26
N VAL A 402 9.56 25.60 7.60
CA VAL A 402 10.61 26.62 7.74
C VAL A 402 10.80 26.91 9.23
N ASP A 403 11.57 26.06 9.90
CA ASP A 403 11.87 26.13 11.34
C ASP A 403 13.25 26.73 11.66
N ARG A 404 14.10 26.88 10.64
CA ARG A 404 15.47 27.42 10.73
C ARG A 404 15.84 28.17 9.46
N ASN A 405 16.87 29.02 9.55
CA ASN A 405 17.37 29.84 8.44
C ASN A 405 16.26 30.60 7.68
N GLN A 406 15.16 30.95 8.35
CA GLN A 406 13.91 31.37 7.70
C GLN A 406 14.11 32.49 6.65
N PRO A 407 14.89 33.57 6.91
CA PRO A 407 15.07 34.62 5.92
C PRO A 407 15.71 34.11 4.62
N ALA A 408 16.69 33.21 4.71
CA ALA A 408 17.39 32.65 3.55
C ALA A 408 16.49 31.69 2.77
N VAL A 409 15.80 30.78 3.47
CA VAL A 409 14.87 29.81 2.86
C VAL A 409 13.73 30.53 2.14
N LEU A 410 13.05 31.46 2.82
CA LEU A 410 11.93 32.21 2.23
C LEU A 410 12.37 33.08 1.06
N THR A 411 13.56 33.70 1.13
CA THR A 411 14.13 34.46 0.01
C THR A 411 14.35 33.56 -1.20
N LYS A 412 14.91 32.36 -1.00
CA LYS A 412 15.19 31.42 -2.09
C LYS A 412 13.89 30.89 -2.72
N ILE A 413 12.90 30.52 -1.90
CA ILE A 413 11.57 30.10 -2.37
C ILE A 413 10.91 31.23 -3.19
N ASN A 414 10.93 32.46 -2.70
CA ASN A 414 10.35 33.61 -3.40
C ASN A 414 11.01 33.87 -4.76
N GLN A 415 12.32 33.65 -4.87
CA GLN A 415 13.06 33.80 -6.12
C GLN A 415 12.69 32.72 -7.15
N GLU A 416 12.64 31.45 -6.72
CA GLU A 416 12.60 30.29 -7.61
C GLU A 416 11.19 29.78 -7.92
N ILE A 417 10.21 30.10 -7.06
CA ILE A 417 8.82 29.62 -7.17
C ILE A 417 7.88 30.79 -7.49
N PRO A 418 7.60 31.09 -8.77
CA PRO A 418 6.81 32.26 -9.15
C PRO A 418 5.40 32.30 -8.54
N ALA A 419 4.75 31.14 -8.36
CA ALA A 419 3.42 31.03 -7.78
C ALA A 419 3.34 31.62 -6.37
N LEU A 420 4.43 31.54 -5.59
CA LEU A 420 4.45 32.01 -4.20
C LEU A 420 4.84 33.48 -4.05
N ARG A 421 5.21 34.16 -5.13
CA ARG A 421 5.72 35.53 -5.05
C ARG A 421 4.71 36.53 -4.51
N SER A 422 3.46 36.45 -4.98
CA SER A 422 2.41 37.36 -4.53
C SER A 422 2.15 37.21 -3.02
N MET A 423 2.17 35.97 -2.53
CA MET A 423 1.99 35.65 -1.12
C MET A 423 3.20 36.11 -0.28
N LEU A 424 4.42 35.83 -0.71
CA LEU A 424 5.62 36.13 0.07
C LEU A 424 6.03 37.61 0.02
N ASN A 425 5.73 38.33 -1.06
CA ASN A 425 6.06 39.74 -1.20
C ASN A 425 5.17 40.61 -0.30
N GLY A 426 5.77 41.21 0.73
CA GLY A 426 5.09 42.10 1.68
C GLY A 426 4.61 41.41 2.96
N LEU A 427 4.92 40.11 3.12
CA LEU A 427 4.56 39.37 4.31
C LEU A 427 5.41 39.82 5.51
N LYS A 428 4.78 40.52 6.46
CA LYS A 428 5.39 40.86 7.75
C LYS A 428 5.14 39.72 8.72
N ILE A 429 6.06 38.76 8.78
CA ILE A 429 5.99 37.65 9.73
C ILE A 429 6.27 38.20 11.13
N THR A 430 5.23 38.39 11.94
CA THR A 430 5.35 38.87 13.33
C THR A 430 5.25 37.74 14.36
N GLY A 431 5.20 36.48 13.92
CA GLY A 431 5.04 35.30 14.75
C GLY A 431 5.07 34.01 13.92
N GLU A 432 4.71 32.90 14.53
CA GLU A 432 4.54 31.63 13.81
C GLU A 432 3.25 31.65 13.00
N THR A 433 3.30 31.13 11.78
CA THR A 433 2.17 31.21 10.85
C THR A 433 2.24 30.07 9.85
N ILE A 434 1.07 29.55 9.47
CA ILE A 434 0.90 28.66 8.33
C ILE A 434 0.36 29.49 7.17
N LEU A 435 1.05 29.47 6.04
CA LEU A 435 0.61 30.09 4.81
C LEU A 435 0.10 29.03 3.85
N THR A 436 -0.99 29.30 3.15
CA THR A 436 -1.59 28.38 2.19
C THR A 436 -1.81 29.07 0.86
N HIS A 437 -1.54 28.35 -0.24
CA HIS A 437 -1.74 28.86 -1.59
C HIS A 437 -2.10 27.73 -2.54
N LEU A 438 -3.18 27.90 -3.29
CA LEU A 438 -3.55 27.03 -4.41
C LEU A 438 -3.17 27.74 -5.71
N ASP A 439 -2.25 27.16 -6.47
CA ASP A 439 -1.97 27.60 -7.84
C ASP A 439 -3.03 27.02 -8.78
N GLU A 440 -4.04 27.82 -9.11
CA GLU A 440 -5.17 27.39 -9.97
C GLU A 440 -4.72 26.89 -11.35
N ALA A 441 -3.59 27.37 -11.88
CA ALA A 441 -3.12 26.99 -13.20
C ALA A 441 -2.57 25.56 -13.22
N SER A 442 -1.86 25.15 -12.17
CA SER A 442 -1.28 23.81 -12.07
C SER A 442 -2.11 22.85 -11.22
N GLY A 443 -3.01 23.37 -10.37
CA GLY A 443 -3.70 22.62 -9.32
C GLY A 443 -2.80 22.24 -8.14
N THR A 444 -1.60 22.84 -8.06
CA THR A 444 -0.63 22.57 -6.99
C THR A 444 -0.98 23.36 -5.73
N THR A 445 -0.94 22.71 -4.58
CA THR A 445 -1.17 23.38 -3.29
C THR A 445 0.13 23.50 -2.51
N TYR A 446 0.41 24.69 -2.01
CA TYR A 446 1.54 24.98 -1.15
C TYR A 446 1.05 25.30 0.26
N ILE A 447 1.66 24.68 1.26
CA ILE A 447 1.45 24.93 2.68
C ILE A 447 2.82 25.24 3.28
N ILE A 448 3.03 26.45 3.79
CA ILE A 448 4.31 26.88 4.38
C ILE A 448 4.11 27.10 5.88
N CYS A 449 4.68 26.22 6.70
CA CYS A 449 4.72 26.35 8.15
C CYS A 449 5.98 27.13 8.54
N ILE A 450 5.82 28.37 8.99
CA ILE A 450 6.91 29.21 9.47
C ILE A 450 6.93 29.13 11.00
N LEU A 451 7.95 28.47 11.54
CA LEU A 451 8.07 28.12 12.95
C LEU A 451 9.30 28.77 13.57
N GLN A 452 9.18 29.33 14.76
CA GLN A 452 10.29 29.88 15.53
C GLN A 452 11.16 28.77 16.15
N GLN A 453 10.57 27.62 16.45
CA GLN A 453 11.27 26.45 17.00
C GLN A 453 10.77 25.14 16.35
N PRO A 454 11.65 24.15 16.12
CA PRO A 454 11.26 22.88 15.48
C PRO A 454 10.17 22.09 16.22
N ASP A 455 10.17 22.14 17.54
CA ASP A 455 9.21 21.45 18.41
C ASP A 455 7.80 22.05 18.38
N HIS A 456 7.63 23.25 17.82
CA HIS A 456 6.32 23.86 17.61
C HIS A 456 5.53 23.29 16.41
N LEU A 457 6.11 22.34 15.66
CA LEU A 457 5.44 21.69 14.53
C LEU A 457 4.14 20.98 14.94
N ASP A 458 4.13 20.32 16.10
CA ASP A 458 2.94 19.58 16.58
C ASP A 458 1.73 20.51 16.72
N ARG A 459 1.96 21.67 17.34
CA ARG A 459 0.97 22.74 17.49
C ARG A 459 0.50 23.29 16.15
N ALA A 460 1.41 23.49 15.20
CA ALA A 460 1.06 23.93 13.86
C ALA A 460 0.15 22.90 13.15
N MET A 461 0.47 21.61 13.26
CA MET A 461 -0.33 20.54 12.64
C MET A 461 -1.71 20.40 13.31
N ALA A 462 -1.79 20.52 14.63
CA ALA A 462 -3.07 20.58 15.35
C ALA A 462 -3.93 21.76 14.88
N GLN A 463 -3.34 22.96 14.77
CA GLN A 463 -4.05 24.15 14.30
C GLN A 463 -4.55 24.00 12.86
N LEU A 464 -3.75 23.36 12.00
CA LEU A 464 -4.13 23.07 10.62
C LEU A 464 -5.29 22.06 10.55
N ALA A 465 -5.27 21.03 11.39
CA ALA A 465 -6.33 20.03 11.46
C ALA A 465 -7.67 20.66 11.92
N GLU A 466 -7.62 21.63 12.84
CA GLU A 466 -8.81 22.38 13.28
C GLU A 466 -9.42 23.23 12.16
N HIS A 467 -8.61 23.80 11.25
CA HIS A 467 -9.12 24.65 10.18
C HIS A 467 -9.88 23.85 9.12
N GLN A 468 -9.68 22.53 9.03
CA GLN A 468 -10.29 21.54 8.12
C GLN A 468 -10.13 21.82 6.61
N TYR A 469 -10.26 23.08 6.19
CA TYR A 469 -10.24 23.54 4.80
C TYR A 469 -9.29 24.73 4.63
N LEU A 470 -8.62 24.76 3.49
CA LEU A 470 -7.90 25.91 2.96
C LEU A 470 -8.89 27.03 2.64
N ASP A 471 -8.62 28.21 3.20
CA ASP A 471 -9.35 29.45 2.91
C ASP A 471 -8.50 30.32 1.96
N VAL A 472 -8.91 30.39 0.70
CA VAL A 472 -8.19 31.19 -0.32
C VAL A 472 -8.25 32.70 -0.04
N GLU A 473 -9.23 33.16 0.73
CA GLU A 473 -9.36 34.57 1.11
C GLU A 473 -8.53 34.89 2.37
N LYS A 474 -8.27 33.88 3.21
CA LYS A 474 -7.45 33.99 4.42
C LYS A 474 -6.29 32.99 4.38
N PRO A 475 -5.28 33.25 3.54
CA PRO A 475 -4.19 32.30 3.32
C PRO A 475 -3.27 32.13 4.54
N ALA A 476 -3.36 33.00 5.55
CA ALA A 476 -2.52 32.97 6.74
C ALA A 476 -3.31 32.50 7.97
N ILE A 477 -2.81 31.44 8.60
CA ILE A 477 -3.31 30.87 9.85
C ILE A 477 -2.27 31.15 10.94
N PRO A 478 -2.52 32.09 11.88
CA PRO A 478 -1.65 32.29 13.03
C PRO A 478 -1.58 31.02 13.88
N ILE A 479 -0.38 30.69 14.37
CA ILE A 479 -0.18 29.59 15.31
C ILE A 479 -0.18 30.20 16.72
N HIS A 480 -1.14 29.78 17.56
CA HIS A 480 -1.36 30.36 18.90
C HIS A 480 -0.63 29.62 20.00
#